data_AF-A0A8S3WPR6-F1
#
_entry.id   AF-A0A8S3WPR6-F1
#
_cell.length_a   1.000
_cell.length_b   1.000
_cell.length_c   1.000
_cell.angle_alpha   90.00
_cell.angle_beta   90.00
_cell.angle_gamma   90.00
#
_symmetry.space_group_name_H-M   'P 1'
#
loop_
_entity.id
_entity.type
_entity.pdbx_description
1 polymer ?
#
loop_
_entity_poly.entity_id
_entity_poly.type
_entity_poly.pdbx_seq_one_letter_code
_entity_poly.pdbx_strand_id
1 'polypeptide(L)'
;MEFDRTRKISNEIATAEDAVPQVAEQPAHVDTAVNTPVVADSNDDGTFAQELEIEQMRSTLEEAIMDTRSTPLKNRPRLPRIALSKRNRAVVRALNPMLVTYLEASRDLCDTDSILFGTALAVCRNIGAKVSTAGRATGQSSAKARALIGRLIYFRSSNNRPRTVHTVRMAFAGTNISLYQPDIMQKLTELIDDLNQRIAAWGKRIRRNTDRSTRPMASGTRPAPNQADTVTFWCGLWSEPVNHSEGSWTEVVASQCVSITPMDPVIITPNDVAEAVRRAPNRKSPGLDGLHHYWLKEFGVLGSQFRCLVKSQFNPSYYNQMALKRINRELQDLGRDPPAQCSAGPHGEDLFHWQATIMGPVDSPYQGGVFFLTIHFPTDYPFKPPKVAFTTRIYHPNINSNGSICLDILRAQWSPALTISKVLLSICSLLCDPNPDDPLVPEIARIYKTDREKYNELAREWTRKYAM
;
A
#
# COMPACT_ATOMS: atom_id res chain seq x y z
N MET A 1 -30.94 -20.36 59.10
CA MET A 1 -31.05 -19.09 58.35
C MET A 1 -30.45 -19.36 56.99
N GLU A 2 -31.22 -19.61 55.93
CA GLU A 2 -32.69 -19.67 55.86
C GLU A 2 -33.17 -20.74 54.86
N PHE A 3 -34.48 -20.98 54.87
CA PHE A 3 -35.21 -21.97 54.07
C PHE A 3 -35.43 -21.43 52.61
N ASP A 4 -36.00 -22.14 51.63
CA ASP A 4 -36.81 -23.36 51.68
C ASP A 4 -36.76 -24.23 50.40
N ARG A 5 -37.42 -25.39 50.49
CA ARG A 5 -37.84 -26.33 49.45
C ARG A 5 -39.17 -25.90 48.83
N THR A 6 -39.47 -26.32 47.58
CA THR A 6 -40.80 -26.79 47.10
C THR A 6 -40.62 -27.36 45.67
N ARG A 7 -41.07 -28.59 45.35
CA ARG A 7 -42.39 -29.00 44.76
C ARG A 7 -42.74 -28.20 43.48
N LYS A 8 -42.82 -28.74 42.24
CA LYS A 8 -43.26 -30.05 41.64
C LYS A 8 -44.79 -30.12 41.42
N ILE A 9 -45.21 -30.72 40.27
CA ILE A 9 -46.62 -31.00 39.80
C ILE A 9 -47.28 -29.74 39.20
N SER A 10 -47.97 -29.67 38.05
CA SER A 10 -48.37 -30.48 36.86
C SER A 10 -49.38 -29.62 36.05
N ASN A 11 -49.84 -29.86 34.81
CA ASN A 11 -49.43 -30.62 33.59
C ASN A 11 -49.86 -29.71 32.37
N GLU A 12 -50.61 -29.99 31.28
CA GLU A 12 -51.14 -31.16 30.52
C GLU A 12 -51.61 -30.72 29.10
N ILE A 13 -52.04 -31.65 28.22
CA ILE A 13 -52.79 -31.45 26.92
C ILE A 13 -52.04 -30.63 25.82
N ALA A 14 -51.50 -31.20 24.72
CA ALA A 14 -52.14 -31.82 23.51
C ALA A 14 -52.90 -30.77 22.63
N THR A 15 -52.87 -30.75 21.28
CA THR A 15 -52.70 -31.75 20.20
C THR A 15 -52.18 -31.10 18.88
N ALA A 16 -51.76 -31.89 17.87
CA ALA A 16 -51.65 -31.57 16.41
C ALA A 16 -50.78 -30.35 15.98
N GLU A 17 -50.25 -30.17 14.76
CA GLU A 17 -49.89 -30.92 13.52
C GLU A 17 -48.72 -30.06 12.91
N ASP A 18 -47.84 -30.44 11.95
CA ASP A 18 -47.91 -31.39 10.83
C ASP A 18 -46.46 -31.82 10.35
N ALA A 19 -46.35 -32.67 9.32
CA ALA A 19 -45.08 -33.19 8.71
C ALA A 19 -44.43 -32.19 7.70
N VAL A 20 -43.11 -32.10 7.39
CA VAL A 20 -42.00 -33.06 7.12
C VAL A 20 -42.14 -33.78 5.74
N PRO A 21 -41.12 -33.88 4.84
CA PRO A 21 -40.01 -32.96 4.45
C PRO A 21 -39.77 -32.90 2.90
N GLN A 22 -38.75 -32.14 2.42
CA GLN A 22 -38.02 -32.42 1.16
C GLN A 22 -36.51 -32.15 1.40
N VAL A 23 -35.53 -33.04 1.15
CA VAL A 23 -35.19 -33.90 -0.02
C VAL A 23 -34.44 -33.12 -1.11
N ALA A 24 -33.40 -33.72 -1.69
CA ALA A 24 -32.40 -33.07 -2.54
C ALA A 24 -32.19 -33.85 -3.85
N GLU A 25 -31.89 -33.16 -4.96
CA GLU A 25 -31.70 -33.77 -6.26
C GLU A 25 -30.74 -33.01 -7.20
N GLN A 26 -30.19 -33.77 -8.15
CA GLN A 26 -29.33 -33.44 -9.31
C GLN A 26 -29.48 -34.61 -10.30
N PRO A 27 -29.09 -34.53 -11.60
CA PRO A 27 -28.67 -33.39 -12.42
C PRO A 27 -29.46 -33.30 -13.76
N ALA A 28 -29.01 -32.49 -14.72
CA ALA A 28 -29.31 -32.68 -16.15
C ALA A 28 -28.20 -32.14 -17.07
N HIS A 29 -27.95 -32.84 -18.19
CA HIS A 29 -27.11 -32.40 -19.33
C HIS A 29 -28.02 -31.91 -20.47
N VAL A 30 -27.55 -30.92 -21.26
CA VAL A 30 -27.95 -30.76 -22.67
C VAL A 30 -26.73 -30.28 -23.45
N ASP A 31 -26.37 -31.01 -24.52
CA ASP A 31 -25.37 -30.60 -25.51
C ASP A 31 -26.04 -30.03 -26.76
N THR A 32 -25.51 -28.94 -27.31
CA THR A 32 -25.71 -28.54 -28.72
C THR A 32 -24.44 -27.87 -29.23
N ALA A 33 -24.04 -28.19 -30.46
CA ALA A 33 -22.79 -27.75 -31.07
C ALA A 33 -23.02 -27.25 -32.51
N VAL A 34 -21.93 -26.81 -33.15
CA VAL A 34 -21.81 -26.35 -34.56
C VAL A 34 -22.25 -24.90 -34.81
N ASN A 35 -21.28 -23.98 -34.66
CA ASN A 35 -20.68 -23.34 -35.83
C ASN A 35 -19.34 -22.68 -35.50
N THR A 36 -18.30 -23.04 -36.25
CA THR A 36 -17.01 -22.32 -36.29
C THR A 36 -16.89 -21.66 -37.65
N PRO A 37 -16.26 -20.48 -37.74
CA PRO A 37 -15.22 -20.37 -38.75
C PRO A 37 -13.99 -19.56 -38.32
N VAL A 38 -12.86 -19.86 -38.97
CA VAL A 38 -11.56 -19.14 -38.99
C VAL A 38 -10.83 -18.99 -37.64
N VAL A 39 -9.70 -19.69 -37.53
CA VAL A 39 -8.65 -19.37 -36.56
C VAL A 39 -7.83 -18.18 -37.09
N ALA A 40 -7.71 -17.12 -36.27
CA ALA A 40 -6.65 -16.12 -36.39
C ALA A 40 -5.65 -16.35 -35.24
N ASP A 41 -4.35 -16.21 -35.51
CA ASP A 41 -3.27 -16.68 -34.63
C ASP A 41 -2.97 -15.69 -33.49
N SER A 42 -3.73 -15.78 -32.40
CA SER A 42 -3.77 -14.78 -31.32
C SER A 42 -2.84 -15.11 -30.13
N ASN A 43 -1.56 -14.73 -30.24
CA ASN A 43 -0.63 -14.73 -29.09
C ASN A 43 -0.86 -13.56 -28.09
N ASP A 44 -1.79 -12.64 -28.39
CA ASP A 44 -1.97 -11.38 -27.64
C ASP A 44 -2.95 -11.49 -26.45
N ASP A 45 -3.83 -12.49 -26.47
CA ASP A 45 -4.88 -12.73 -25.46
C ASP A 45 -4.29 -12.91 -24.03
N GLY A 46 -3.09 -13.49 -23.94
CA GLY A 46 -2.34 -13.62 -22.70
C GLY A 46 -1.79 -12.30 -22.14
N THR A 47 -1.55 -11.29 -22.98
CA THR A 47 -1.06 -9.97 -22.57
C THR A 47 -2.21 -9.17 -21.93
N PHE A 48 -3.34 -9.09 -22.63
CA PHE A 48 -4.52 -8.34 -22.16
C PHE A 48 -5.08 -8.92 -20.85
N ALA A 49 -5.17 -10.26 -20.73
CA ALA A 49 -5.56 -10.90 -19.48
C ALA A 49 -4.59 -10.60 -18.32
N GLN A 50 -3.28 -10.53 -18.60
CA GLN A 50 -2.28 -10.21 -17.58
C GLN A 50 -2.31 -8.73 -17.14
N GLU A 51 -2.60 -7.80 -18.05
CA GLU A 51 -2.80 -6.39 -17.72
C GLU A 51 -4.08 -6.17 -16.90
N LEU A 52 -5.15 -6.89 -17.21
CA LEU A 52 -6.40 -6.87 -16.44
C LEU A 52 -6.21 -7.42 -15.01
N GLU A 53 -5.46 -8.52 -14.83
CA GLU A 53 -5.07 -9.00 -13.49
C GLU A 53 -4.22 -7.96 -12.72
N ILE A 54 -3.32 -7.24 -13.41
CA ILE A 54 -2.47 -6.21 -12.80
C ILE A 54 -3.30 -5.01 -12.33
N GLU A 55 -4.28 -4.56 -13.10
CA GLU A 55 -5.12 -3.43 -12.71
C GLU A 55 -6.12 -3.80 -11.60
N GLN A 56 -6.66 -5.03 -11.60
CA GLN A 56 -7.45 -5.55 -10.49
C GLN A 56 -6.61 -5.64 -9.19
N MET A 57 -5.34 -6.05 -9.28
CA MET A 57 -4.40 -6.01 -8.16
C MET A 57 -4.15 -4.58 -7.67
N ARG A 58 -4.02 -3.59 -8.57
CA ARG A 58 -3.86 -2.17 -8.20
C ARG A 58 -5.08 -1.62 -7.47
N SER A 59 -6.28 -1.82 -8.01
CA SER A 59 -7.53 -1.38 -7.38
C SER A 59 -7.69 -1.95 -5.96
N THR A 60 -7.39 -3.24 -5.79
CA THR A 60 -7.40 -3.92 -4.48
C THR A 60 -6.35 -3.36 -3.51
N LEU A 61 -5.22 -2.88 -4.02
CA LEU A 61 -4.16 -2.24 -3.22
C LEU A 61 -4.59 -0.85 -2.74
N GLU A 62 -5.19 -0.04 -3.61
CA GLU A 62 -5.66 1.30 -3.29
C GLU A 62 -6.77 1.28 -2.23
N GLU A 63 -7.79 0.44 -2.43
CA GLU A 63 -8.84 0.17 -1.44
C GLU A 63 -8.24 -0.20 -0.08
N ALA A 64 -7.35 -1.21 -0.04
CA ALA A 64 -6.77 -1.71 1.21
C ALA A 64 -5.86 -0.68 1.91
N ILE A 65 -5.20 0.22 1.17
CA ILE A 65 -4.43 1.33 1.76
C ILE A 65 -5.36 2.39 2.35
N MET A 66 -6.46 2.74 1.70
CA MET A 66 -7.42 3.72 2.22
C MET A 66 -8.22 3.19 3.42
N ASP A 67 -8.63 1.91 3.39
CA ASP A 67 -9.16 1.19 4.55
C ASP A 67 -8.21 1.28 5.75
N THR A 68 -6.91 1.08 5.50
CA THR A 68 -5.89 0.99 6.57
C THR A 68 -5.50 2.37 7.11
N ARG A 69 -5.51 3.41 6.27
CA ARG A 69 -5.32 4.82 6.66
C ARG A 69 -6.47 5.33 7.53
N SER A 70 -7.71 4.95 7.21
CA SER A 70 -8.90 5.31 7.99
C SER A 70 -9.10 4.45 9.25
N THR A 71 -8.63 3.20 9.26
CA THR A 71 -8.78 2.28 10.41
C THR A 71 -7.68 2.46 11.47
N PRO A 72 -8.03 2.87 12.71
CA PRO A 72 -7.06 2.99 13.80
C PRO A 72 -6.39 1.65 14.14
N LEU A 73 -5.10 1.66 14.47
CA LEU A 73 -4.27 0.49 14.80
C LEU A 73 -4.95 -0.55 15.72
N LYS A 74 -5.70 -0.11 16.73
CA LYS A 74 -6.43 -0.97 17.67
C LYS A 74 -7.56 -1.80 17.03
N ASN A 75 -8.10 -1.34 15.90
CA ASN A 75 -9.22 -1.94 15.17
C ASN A 75 -8.77 -2.72 13.92
N ARG A 76 -7.48 -2.64 13.53
CA ARG A 76 -6.98 -3.32 12.33
C ARG A 76 -7.13 -4.85 12.45
N PRO A 77 -7.55 -5.55 11.38
CA PRO A 77 -7.85 -6.97 11.43
C PRO A 77 -6.57 -7.81 11.56
N ARG A 78 -6.68 -9.05 12.03
CA ARG A 78 -5.49 -9.91 12.17
C ARG A 78 -5.16 -10.61 10.86
N LEU A 79 -4.06 -10.19 10.23
CA LEU A 79 -3.56 -10.81 9.01
C LEU A 79 -3.09 -12.27 9.23
N PRO A 80 -3.50 -13.22 8.38
CA PRO A 80 -3.09 -14.62 8.46
C PRO A 80 -1.61 -14.82 8.09
N ARG A 81 -1.07 -16.01 8.36
CA ARG A 81 0.26 -16.40 7.87
C ARG A 81 0.09 -17.05 6.48
N ILE A 82 0.47 -16.34 5.43
CA ILE A 82 0.43 -16.88 4.07
C ILE A 82 1.54 -17.93 3.86
N ALA A 83 1.32 -18.89 2.97
CA ALA A 83 2.37 -19.77 2.46
C ALA A 83 2.99 -19.15 1.20
N LEU A 84 4.32 -19.15 1.07
CA LEU A 84 5.02 -18.58 -0.09
C LEU A 84 5.08 -19.59 -1.26
N SER A 85 3.91 -20.00 -1.76
CA SER A 85 3.76 -20.78 -3.00
C SER A 85 4.24 -19.98 -4.24
N LYS A 86 4.31 -20.62 -5.41
CA LYS A 86 4.64 -19.93 -6.69
C LYS A 86 3.62 -18.81 -6.97
N ARG A 87 2.31 -19.11 -6.84
CA ARG A 87 1.20 -18.14 -6.98
C ARG A 87 1.32 -16.98 -6.00
N ASN A 88 1.50 -17.27 -4.70
CA ASN A 88 1.49 -16.22 -3.68
C ASN A 88 2.73 -15.32 -3.79
N ARG A 89 3.87 -15.86 -4.23
CA ARG A 89 5.06 -15.05 -4.59
C ARG A 89 4.88 -14.24 -5.88
N ALA A 90 4.03 -14.66 -6.82
CA ALA A 90 3.70 -13.85 -7.99
C ALA A 90 2.89 -12.60 -7.59
N VAL A 91 1.81 -12.76 -6.82
CA VAL A 91 1.00 -11.64 -6.28
C VAL A 91 1.85 -10.64 -5.50
N VAL A 92 2.72 -11.13 -4.59
CA VAL A 92 3.63 -10.27 -3.84
C VAL A 92 4.63 -9.54 -4.76
N ARG A 93 5.13 -10.19 -5.82
CA ARG A 93 6.03 -9.55 -6.80
C ARG A 93 5.33 -8.54 -7.70
N ALA A 94 4.05 -8.71 -8.01
CA ALA A 94 3.26 -7.78 -8.81
C ALA A 94 2.90 -6.52 -8.01
N LEU A 95 2.49 -6.68 -6.75
CA LEU A 95 2.16 -5.58 -5.85
C LEU A 95 3.41 -4.81 -5.38
N ASN A 96 4.55 -5.48 -5.15
CA ASN A 96 5.77 -4.84 -4.65
C ASN A 96 6.21 -3.58 -5.43
N PRO A 97 6.35 -3.56 -6.78
CA PRO A 97 6.73 -2.34 -7.51
C PRO A 97 5.66 -1.23 -7.46
N MET A 98 4.38 -1.54 -7.24
CA MET A 98 3.33 -0.53 -7.08
C MET A 98 3.52 0.30 -5.81
N LEU A 99 4.20 -0.26 -4.79
CA LEU A 99 4.43 0.40 -3.50
C LEU A 99 5.32 1.64 -3.59
N VAL A 100 6.12 1.74 -4.66
CA VAL A 100 7.06 2.84 -4.88
C VAL A 100 6.34 4.18 -4.73
N THR A 101 5.29 4.38 -5.52
CA THR A 101 4.49 5.61 -5.53
C THR A 101 3.87 5.96 -4.17
N TYR A 102 3.30 4.98 -3.47
CA TYR A 102 2.64 5.24 -2.17
C TYR A 102 3.64 5.56 -1.06
N LEU A 103 4.78 4.86 -1.04
CA LEU A 103 5.82 5.04 -0.03
C LEU A 103 6.64 6.33 -0.25
N GLU A 104 6.86 6.75 -1.50
CA GLU A 104 7.43 8.08 -1.83
C GLU A 104 6.45 9.22 -1.51
N ALA A 105 5.15 9.00 -1.67
CA ALA A 105 4.11 9.92 -1.22
C ALA A 105 3.78 9.82 0.28
N SER A 106 4.54 9.05 1.07
CA SER A 106 4.22 8.83 2.48
C SER A 106 4.69 10.00 3.35
N ARG A 107 3.76 10.55 4.13
CA ARG A 107 3.96 11.78 4.90
C ARG A 107 4.74 11.57 6.21
N ASP A 108 4.59 10.39 6.82
CA ASP A 108 5.17 10.04 8.11
C ASP A 108 5.24 8.51 8.31
N LEU A 109 5.82 8.07 9.43
CA LEU A 109 5.99 6.65 9.76
C LEU A 109 4.67 5.90 10.01
N CYS A 110 3.60 6.59 10.43
CA CYS A 110 2.27 5.99 10.62
C CYS A 110 1.55 5.79 9.28
N ASP A 111 1.72 6.71 8.34
CA ASP A 111 1.25 6.58 6.96
C ASP A 111 2.04 5.46 6.24
N THR A 112 3.36 5.37 6.46
CA THR A 112 4.22 4.28 5.95
C THR A 112 3.77 2.91 6.47
N ASP A 113 3.56 2.77 7.78
CA ASP A 113 2.98 1.56 8.38
C ASP A 113 1.60 1.22 7.77
N SER A 114 0.77 2.23 7.53
CA SER A 114 -0.55 2.05 6.92
C SER A 114 -0.47 1.54 5.48
N ILE A 115 0.51 1.99 4.69
CA ILE A 115 0.76 1.49 3.33
C ILE A 115 1.22 0.03 3.37
N LEU A 116 2.17 -0.32 4.24
CA LEU A 116 2.70 -1.68 4.37
C LEU A 116 1.64 -2.68 4.84
N PHE A 117 0.81 -2.28 5.81
CA PHE A 117 -0.30 -3.09 6.29
C PHE A 117 -1.41 -3.21 5.23
N GLY A 118 -1.78 -2.10 4.56
CA GLY A 118 -2.73 -2.12 3.44
C GLY A 118 -2.26 -3.04 2.31
N THR A 119 -0.97 -3.06 1.99
CA THR A 119 -0.39 -4.01 1.03
C THR A 119 -0.50 -5.46 1.50
N ALA A 120 -0.15 -5.73 2.76
CA ALA A 120 -0.26 -7.08 3.30
C ALA A 120 -1.72 -7.57 3.36
N LEU A 121 -2.68 -6.66 3.54
CA LEU A 121 -4.11 -6.91 3.41
C LEU A 121 -4.52 -7.15 1.95
N ALA A 122 -4.03 -6.36 0.99
CA ALA A 122 -4.28 -6.54 -0.44
C ALA A 122 -3.75 -7.87 -0.98
N VAL A 123 -2.56 -8.31 -0.54
CA VAL A 123 -2.05 -9.68 -0.82
C VAL A 123 -3.02 -10.73 -0.27
N CYS A 124 -3.54 -10.53 0.95
CA CYS A 124 -4.49 -11.48 1.54
C CYS A 124 -5.83 -11.52 0.79
N ARG A 125 -6.35 -10.37 0.32
CA ARG A 125 -7.54 -10.27 -0.55
C ARG A 125 -7.30 -11.05 -1.86
N ASN A 126 -6.23 -10.74 -2.60
CA ASN A 126 -5.90 -11.33 -3.90
C ASN A 126 -5.63 -12.85 -3.88
N ILE A 127 -5.21 -13.44 -2.75
CA ILE A 127 -5.04 -14.89 -2.63
C ILE A 127 -6.24 -15.61 -1.96
N GLY A 128 -7.34 -14.91 -1.70
CA GLY A 128 -8.52 -15.47 -1.04
C GLY A 128 -8.30 -15.88 0.43
N ALA A 129 -7.28 -15.31 1.10
CA ALA A 129 -6.97 -15.67 2.48
C ALA A 129 -7.95 -15.02 3.46
N LYS A 130 -8.68 -15.85 4.22
CA LYS A 130 -9.64 -15.38 5.24
C LYS A 130 -8.94 -14.54 6.33
N VAL A 131 -9.12 -13.23 6.25
CA VAL A 131 -8.67 -12.24 7.24
C VAL A 131 -9.68 -12.21 8.39
N SER A 132 -9.20 -12.14 9.64
CA SER A 132 -10.08 -12.17 10.81
C SER A 132 -10.38 -10.76 11.34
N THR A 133 -11.66 -10.39 11.28
CA THR A 133 -12.23 -9.16 11.87
C THR A 133 -12.42 -9.24 13.39
N ALA A 134 -12.28 -10.44 13.99
CA ALA A 134 -12.46 -10.64 15.42
C ALA A 134 -11.34 -9.97 16.23
N GLY A 135 -11.70 -8.93 17.00
CA GLY A 135 -10.78 -8.18 17.85
C GLY A 135 -9.95 -9.06 18.79
N ARG A 136 -8.65 -8.76 18.89
CA ARG A 136 -7.58 -9.41 19.68
C ARG A 136 -7.98 -10.66 20.50
N ALA A 137 -8.26 -11.77 19.82
CA ALA A 137 -8.54 -13.08 20.45
C ALA A 137 -7.27 -13.71 21.07
N THR A 138 -6.83 -13.19 22.22
CA THR A 138 -5.58 -13.58 22.91
C THR A 138 -5.70 -14.87 23.74
N GLY A 139 -6.91 -15.37 24.03
CA GLY A 139 -7.10 -16.44 25.02
C GLY A 139 -6.78 -17.89 24.59
N GLN A 140 -7.21 -18.32 23.40
CA GLN A 140 -7.47 -19.75 23.14
C GLN A 140 -6.25 -20.69 23.29
N SER A 141 -5.05 -20.29 22.82
CA SER A 141 -3.88 -21.18 22.83
C SER A 141 -3.36 -21.44 24.26
N SER A 142 -3.30 -20.41 25.11
CA SER A 142 -2.88 -20.55 26.50
C SER A 142 -3.93 -21.23 27.37
N ALA A 143 -5.22 -21.04 27.08
CA ALA A 143 -6.30 -21.76 27.75
C ALA A 143 -6.22 -23.28 27.48
N LYS A 144 -6.01 -23.69 26.23
CA LYS A 144 -5.82 -25.12 25.86
C LYS A 144 -4.58 -25.72 26.52
N ALA A 145 -3.46 -25.00 26.56
CA ALA A 145 -2.24 -25.47 27.23
C ALA A 145 -2.42 -25.62 28.75
N ARG A 146 -3.05 -24.65 29.43
CA ARG A 146 -3.37 -24.75 30.87
C ARG A 146 -4.33 -25.89 31.19
N ALA A 147 -5.35 -26.09 30.35
CA ALA A 147 -6.28 -27.22 30.48
C ALA A 147 -5.61 -28.59 30.27
N LEU A 148 -4.56 -28.65 29.43
CA LEU A 148 -3.75 -29.87 29.28
C LEU A 148 -2.88 -30.11 30.52
N ILE A 149 -2.12 -29.11 30.99
CA ILE A 149 -1.31 -29.21 32.21
C ILE A 149 -2.15 -29.68 33.41
N GLY A 150 -3.34 -29.10 33.62
CA GLY A 150 -4.23 -29.53 34.69
C GLY A 150 -4.60 -31.01 34.62
N ARG A 151 -4.80 -31.57 33.41
CA ARG A 151 -5.07 -33.01 33.22
C ARG A 151 -3.83 -33.88 33.40
N LEU A 152 -2.64 -33.41 33.00
CA LEU A 152 -1.37 -34.11 33.21
C LEU A 152 -1.02 -34.17 34.72
N ILE A 153 -1.22 -33.07 35.46
CA ILE A 153 -1.06 -33.03 36.93
C ILE A 153 -2.07 -33.97 37.60
N TYR A 154 -3.34 -33.95 37.18
CA TYR A 154 -4.38 -34.83 37.73
C TYR A 154 -4.10 -36.32 37.48
N PHE A 155 -3.48 -36.66 36.34
CA PHE A 155 -2.97 -38.02 36.07
C PHE A 155 -1.78 -38.38 36.97
N ARG A 156 -0.81 -37.47 37.13
CA ARG A 156 0.34 -37.65 38.04
C ARG A 156 -0.08 -37.81 39.51
N SER A 157 -1.21 -37.21 39.94
CA SER A 157 -1.84 -37.48 41.25
C SER A 157 -2.72 -38.75 41.23
N SER A 158 -2.26 -39.82 40.58
CA SER A 158 -2.87 -41.16 40.54
C SER A 158 -4.33 -41.26 40.05
N ASN A 159 -4.87 -40.26 39.34
CA ASN A 159 -6.28 -40.26 38.93
C ASN A 159 -6.50 -40.83 37.51
N ASN A 160 -6.57 -42.17 37.43
CA ASN A 160 -6.64 -42.94 36.18
C ASN A 160 -8.03 -42.97 35.50
N ARG A 161 -8.85 -41.92 35.63
CA ARG A 161 -10.14 -41.82 34.93
C ARG A 161 -9.96 -41.94 33.41
N PRO A 162 -10.76 -42.72 32.67
CA PRO A 162 -10.51 -43.01 31.24
C PRO A 162 -10.35 -41.77 30.33
N ARG A 163 -11.12 -40.70 30.57
CA ARG A 163 -10.99 -39.42 29.84
C ARG A 163 -9.64 -38.71 30.11
N THR A 164 -9.09 -38.85 31.32
CA THR A 164 -7.76 -38.37 31.67
C THR A 164 -6.69 -39.20 30.94
N VAL A 165 -6.74 -40.53 31.08
CA VAL A 165 -5.80 -41.46 30.41
C VAL A 165 -5.78 -41.27 28.90
N HIS A 166 -6.95 -41.13 28.27
CA HIS A 166 -7.07 -40.82 26.84
C HIS A 166 -6.42 -39.48 26.49
N THR A 167 -6.64 -38.42 27.28
CA THR A 167 -5.97 -37.12 27.04
C THR A 167 -4.45 -37.25 27.15
N VAL A 168 -3.94 -38.02 28.11
CA VAL A 168 -2.49 -38.24 28.30
C VAL A 168 -1.90 -39.05 27.14
N ARG A 169 -2.58 -40.12 26.67
CA ARG A 169 -2.18 -40.84 25.45
C ARG A 169 -2.14 -39.91 24.23
N MET A 170 -3.13 -39.03 24.06
CA MET A 170 -3.13 -38.04 22.98
C MET A 170 -2.05 -36.95 23.11
N ALA A 171 -1.56 -36.68 24.33
CA ALA A 171 -0.46 -35.74 24.55
C ALA A 171 0.91 -36.32 24.16
N PHE A 172 1.07 -37.65 24.22
CA PHE A 172 2.27 -38.38 23.78
C PHE A 172 2.12 -39.03 22.39
N ALA A 173 1.00 -38.81 21.68
CA ALA A 173 0.76 -39.39 20.36
C ALA A 173 1.82 -38.93 19.34
N GLY A 174 2.46 -39.87 18.66
CA GLY A 174 3.60 -39.61 17.77
C GLY A 174 4.96 -39.54 18.47
N THR A 175 5.06 -39.94 19.74
CA THR A 175 6.32 -40.12 20.47
C THR A 175 6.51 -41.58 20.90
N ASN A 176 7.75 -42.03 21.11
CA ASN A 176 8.06 -43.39 21.58
C ASN A 176 7.82 -43.59 23.11
N ILE A 177 6.90 -42.81 23.69
CA ILE A 177 6.59 -42.79 25.12
C ILE A 177 5.31 -43.57 25.38
N SER A 178 5.44 -44.66 26.16
CA SER A 178 4.31 -45.50 26.58
C SER A 178 3.96 -45.21 28.03
N LEU A 179 2.66 -45.17 28.35
CA LEU A 179 2.17 -44.89 29.71
C LEU A 179 2.53 -45.97 30.75
N TYR A 180 3.12 -47.08 30.30
CA TYR A 180 3.56 -48.20 31.14
C TYR A 180 5.09 -48.28 31.29
N GLN A 181 5.85 -47.31 30.76
CA GLN A 181 7.30 -47.21 31.00
C GLN A 181 7.58 -46.74 32.44
N PRO A 182 8.61 -47.26 33.13
CA PRO A 182 8.90 -46.91 34.53
C PRO A 182 9.26 -45.43 34.74
N ASP A 183 9.77 -44.77 33.69
CA ASP A 183 10.16 -43.35 33.69
C ASP A 183 8.99 -42.40 33.30
N ILE A 184 7.77 -42.90 33.13
CA ILE A 184 6.62 -42.09 32.68
C ILE A 184 6.35 -40.88 33.59
N MET A 185 6.60 -40.99 34.90
CA MET A 185 6.40 -39.88 35.85
C MET A 185 7.46 -38.78 35.72
N GLN A 186 8.67 -39.12 35.25
CA GLN A 186 9.69 -38.14 34.88
C GLN A 186 9.28 -37.45 33.58
N LYS A 187 8.98 -38.21 32.52
CA LYS A 187 8.54 -37.69 31.21
C LYS A 187 7.27 -36.83 31.29
N LEU A 188 6.33 -37.16 32.19
CA LEU A 188 5.16 -36.32 32.50
C LEU A 188 5.56 -34.99 33.12
N THR A 189 6.56 -34.98 33.98
CA THR A 189 7.07 -33.76 34.64
C THR A 189 7.80 -32.89 33.63
N GLU A 190 8.68 -33.46 32.82
CA GLU A 190 9.36 -32.78 31.71
C GLU A 190 8.35 -32.14 30.72
N LEU A 191 7.27 -32.85 30.37
CA LEU A 191 6.20 -32.32 29.52
C LEU A 191 5.39 -31.21 30.20
N ILE A 192 5.08 -31.34 31.50
CA ILE A 192 4.42 -30.29 32.28
C ILE A 192 5.31 -29.03 32.31
N ASP A 193 6.62 -29.19 32.50
CA ASP A 193 7.56 -28.08 32.60
C ASP A 193 7.87 -27.43 31.24
N ASP A 194 7.96 -28.17 30.14
CA ASP A 194 7.96 -27.59 28.78
C ASP A 194 6.70 -26.77 28.52
N LEU A 195 5.51 -27.28 28.86
CA LEU A 195 4.25 -26.55 28.69
C LEU A 195 4.17 -25.31 29.60
N ASN A 196 4.64 -25.40 30.85
CA ASN A 196 4.77 -24.27 31.77
C ASN A 196 5.75 -23.22 31.23
N GLN A 197 6.92 -23.62 30.76
CA GLN A 197 7.92 -22.73 30.16
C GLN A 197 7.38 -22.06 28.89
N ARG A 198 6.64 -22.79 28.03
CA ARG A 198 5.97 -22.21 26.86
C ARG A 198 4.92 -21.18 27.24
N ILE A 199 4.11 -21.43 28.27
CA ILE A 199 3.15 -20.44 28.81
C ILE A 199 3.87 -19.24 29.42
N ALA A 200 4.95 -19.45 30.17
CA ALA A 200 5.74 -18.37 30.78
C ALA A 200 6.45 -17.52 29.72
N ALA A 201 7.00 -18.14 28.67
CA ALA A 201 7.60 -17.46 27.53
C ALA A 201 6.55 -16.69 26.71
N TRP A 202 5.37 -17.26 26.48
CA TRP A 202 4.23 -16.60 25.84
C TRP A 202 3.69 -15.43 26.69
N GLY A 203 3.62 -15.59 28.02
CA GLY A 203 3.26 -14.53 28.96
C GLY A 203 4.28 -13.39 29.00
N LYS A 204 5.58 -13.71 29.07
CA LYS A 204 6.68 -12.73 28.94
C LYS A 204 6.67 -12.02 27.58
N ARG A 205 6.30 -12.72 26.51
CA ARG A 205 6.13 -12.16 25.15
C ARG A 205 4.93 -11.23 25.05
N ILE A 206 3.80 -11.57 25.70
CA ILE A 206 2.64 -10.68 25.80
C ILE A 206 3.00 -9.45 26.62
N ARG A 207 3.57 -9.59 27.83
CA ARG A 207 4.02 -8.44 28.64
C ARG A 207 4.95 -7.54 27.83
N ARG A 208 6.03 -8.06 27.24
CA ARG A 208 6.93 -7.29 26.36
C ARG A 208 6.26 -6.58 25.17
N ASN A 209 5.11 -7.06 24.68
CA ASN A 209 4.29 -6.32 23.71
C ASN A 209 3.42 -5.26 24.41
N THR A 210 2.70 -5.64 25.46
CA THR A 210 1.88 -4.73 26.29
C THR A 210 2.72 -3.57 26.79
N ASP A 211 3.80 -3.82 27.52
CA ASP A 211 4.75 -2.83 28.08
C ASP A 211 5.35 -1.90 27.01
N ARG A 212 5.45 -2.35 25.75
CA ARG A 212 5.83 -1.51 24.59
C ARG A 212 4.70 -0.63 24.08
N SER A 213 3.44 -1.09 24.17
CA SER A 213 2.23 -0.34 23.81
C SER A 213 1.62 0.49 24.95
N THR A 214 2.00 0.23 26.20
CA THR A 214 1.54 0.93 27.41
C THR A 214 2.67 1.67 28.10
N ARG A 215 3.87 1.73 27.51
CA ARG A 215 4.76 2.87 27.72
C ARG A 215 3.97 4.12 27.35
N PRO A 216 3.79 5.10 28.25
CA PRO A 216 3.11 6.32 27.87
C PRO A 216 3.91 7.02 26.77
N MET A 217 3.25 7.37 25.67
CA MET A 217 3.58 8.66 25.05
C MET A 217 3.41 9.70 26.16
N ALA A 218 4.42 10.54 26.37
CA ALA A 218 4.44 11.49 27.48
C ALA A 218 3.11 12.26 27.52
N SER A 219 2.41 12.19 28.65
CA SER A 219 0.99 12.56 28.76
C SER A 219 0.79 14.08 28.83
N GLY A 220 1.18 14.73 27.75
CA GLY A 220 1.13 16.17 27.52
C GLY A 220 1.02 16.40 26.02
N THR A 221 -0.16 16.13 25.46
CA THR A 221 -0.53 16.59 24.12
C THR A 221 -0.67 18.12 24.12
N ARG A 222 0.47 18.80 24.11
CA ARG A 222 0.61 19.95 23.21
C ARG A 222 0.24 19.44 21.81
N PRO A 223 -0.50 20.20 20.98
CA PRO A 223 -0.63 19.84 19.58
C PRO A 223 0.76 19.66 18.98
N ALA A 224 0.90 18.75 18.01
CA ALA A 224 2.16 18.64 17.27
C ALA A 224 2.49 20.04 16.73
N PRO A 225 3.63 20.65 17.13
CA PRO A 225 3.88 22.04 16.84
C PRO A 225 3.90 22.21 15.33
N ASN A 226 3.22 23.25 14.84
CA ASN A 226 3.12 23.55 13.42
C ASN A 226 4.52 23.53 12.79
N GLN A 227 4.67 23.02 11.57
CA GLN A 227 5.98 22.92 10.93
C GLN A 227 6.63 24.30 10.80
N ALA A 228 5.84 25.35 10.52
CA ALA A 228 6.35 26.72 10.50
C ALA A 228 6.79 27.20 11.89
N ASP A 229 5.97 27.03 12.94
CA ASP A 229 6.31 27.43 14.32
C ASP A 229 7.53 26.66 14.84
N THR A 230 7.65 25.38 14.49
CA THR A 230 8.77 24.50 14.85
C THR A 230 10.05 24.97 14.19
N VAL A 231 10.03 25.24 12.88
CA VAL A 231 11.18 25.79 12.16
C VAL A 231 11.52 27.18 12.69
N THR A 232 10.53 28.04 12.95
CA THR A 232 10.76 29.39 13.51
C THR A 232 11.37 29.35 14.90
N PHE A 233 10.92 28.44 15.77
CA PHE A 233 11.49 28.23 17.11
C PHE A 233 12.93 27.72 17.06
N TRP A 234 13.21 26.69 16.25
CA TRP A 234 14.56 26.14 16.11
C TRP A 234 15.50 27.06 15.32
N CYS A 235 15.00 27.88 14.39
CA CYS A 235 15.77 28.97 13.81
C CYS A 235 16.09 30.00 14.90
N GLY A 236 15.11 30.56 15.60
CA GLY A 236 15.36 31.59 16.62
C GLY A 236 16.36 31.18 17.72
N LEU A 237 16.41 29.90 18.09
CA LEU A 237 17.39 29.35 19.05
C LEU A 237 18.81 29.14 18.49
N TRP A 238 19.00 29.11 17.16
CA TRP A 238 20.27 28.71 16.51
C TRP A 238 20.72 29.66 15.39
N SER A 239 19.93 30.67 15.00
CA SER A 239 20.25 31.65 13.95
C SER A 239 20.76 32.99 14.50
N GLU A 240 20.47 33.31 15.76
CA GLU A 240 21.18 34.38 16.47
C GLU A 240 22.39 33.79 17.21
N PRO A 241 23.62 34.24 16.94
CA PRO A 241 24.81 33.77 17.65
C PRO A 241 24.81 34.32 19.08
N VAL A 242 24.26 33.55 20.02
CA VAL A 242 24.26 33.89 21.44
C VAL A 242 25.69 33.81 21.98
N ASN A 243 26.26 34.97 22.31
CA ASN A 243 27.53 35.04 23.03
C ASN A 243 27.35 34.53 24.46
N HIS A 244 27.54 33.23 24.66
CA HIS A 244 27.66 32.63 25.97
C HIS A 244 28.98 33.10 26.63
N SER A 245 28.89 33.75 27.78
CA SER A 245 30.04 33.87 28.67
C SER A 245 30.36 32.49 29.25
N GLU A 246 31.39 31.84 28.70
CA GLU A 246 31.86 30.55 29.19
C GLU A 246 32.29 30.67 30.66
N GLY A 247 31.45 30.17 31.57
CA GLY A 247 31.77 30.15 32.99
C GLY A 247 32.92 29.19 33.25
N SER A 248 33.76 29.44 34.26
CA SER A 248 34.99 28.68 34.56
C SER A 248 34.83 27.17 34.77
N TRP A 249 33.59 26.68 34.96
CA TRP A 249 33.29 25.24 34.92
C TRP A 249 33.54 24.62 33.53
N THR A 250 33.47 25.39 32.46
CA THR A 250 33.76 24.94 31.08
C THR A 250 35.22 24.55 30.91
N GLU A 251 36.17 25.33 31.46
CA GLU A 251 37.60 25.00 31.49
C GLU A 251 37.87 23.70 32.29
N VAL A 252 37.14 23.51 33.39
CA VAL A 252 37.21 22.29 34.22
C VAL A 252 36.64 21.07 33.48
N VAL A 253 35.52 21.22 32.76
CA VAL A 253 34.96 20.12 31.94
C VAL A 253 35.83 19.86 30.71
N ALA A 254 36.35 20.89 30.05
CA ALA A 254 37.24 20.76 28.91
C ALA A 254 38.52 20.01 29.29
N SER A 255 39.20 20.41 30.38
CA SER A 255 40.41 19.73 30.87
C SER A 255 40.17 18.28 31.29
N GLN A 256 38.99 17.94 31.82
CA GLN A 256 38.59 16.54 32.04
C GLN A 256 38.33 15.78 30.72
N CYS A 257 37.74 16.45 29.73
CA CYS A 257 37.43 15.88 28.42
C CYS A 257 38.62 15.80 27.45
N VAL A 258 39.74 16.51 27.68
CA VAL A 258 40.96 16.43 26.85
C VAL A 258 41.48 14.98 26.71
N SER A 259 41.29 14.14 27.73
CA SER A 259 41.67 12.72 27.69
C SER A 259 40.63 11.79 27.04
N ILE A 260 39.45 12.30 26.69
CA ILE A 260 38.34 11.51 26.14
C ILE A 260 38.35 11.65 24.62
N THR A 261 38.78 10.60 23.92
CA THR A 261 38.66 10.53 22.46
C THR A 261 37.20 10.77 22.06
N PRO A 262 36.88 11.76 21.21
CA PRO A 262 35.53 11.98 20.73
C PRO A 262 34.96 10.71 20.09
N MET A 263 33.69 10.40 20.38
CA MET A 263 33.03 9.27 19.74
C MET A 263 32.77 9.60 18.26
N ASP A 264 33.25 8.75 17.35
CA ASP A 264 33.06 8.93 15.92
C ASP A 264 31.58 9.11 15.55
N PRO A 265 31.25 9.96 14.55
CA PRO A 265 29.87 10.15 14.10
C PRO A 265 29.19 8.82 13.72
N VAL A 266 28.05 8.52 14.33
CA VAL A 266 27.28 7.29 14.07
C VAL A 266 26.53 7.41 12.74
N ILE A 267 27.24 7.18 11.64
CA ILE A 267 26.68 7.15 10.29
C ILE A 267 25.94 5.82 10.10
N ILE A 268 24.62 5.83 10.27
CA ILE A 268 23.76 4.67 9.97
C ILE A 268 23.67 4.49 8.45
N THR A 269 24.36 3.49 7.90
CA THR A 269 24.37 3.26 6.45
C THR A 269 23.14 2.46 5.99
N PRO A 270 22.78 2.51 4.69
CA PRO A 270 21.77 1.63 4.13
C PRO A 270 22.11 0.13 4.23
N ASN A 271 23.39 -0.21 4.45
CA ASN A 271 23.81 -1.59 4.70
C ASN A 271 23.45 -2.02 6.13
N ASP A 272 23.61 -1.15 7.12
CA ASP A 272 23.28 -1.46 8.52
C ASP A 272 21.77 -1.65 8.72
N VAL A 273 20.96 -0.82 8.05
CA VAL A 273 19.50 -1.02 8.00
C VAL A 273 19.14 -2.36 7.36
N ALA A 274 19.78 -2.71 6.24
CA ALA A 274 19.56 -4.00 5.58
C ALA A 274 20.05 -5.20 6.41
N GLU A 275 21.15 -5.05 7.14
CA GLU A 275 21.71 -6.04 8.07
C GLU A 275 20.77 -6.26 9.26
N ALA A 276 20.28 -5.18 9.87
CA ALA A 276 19.33 -5.21 10.97
C ALA A 276 18.00 -5.87 10.56
N VAL A 277 17.44 -5.51 9.40
CA VAL A 277 16.22 -6.14 8.85
C VAL A 277 16.44 -7.63 8.55
N ARG A 278 17.63 -8.02 8.05
CA ARG A 278 17.95 -9.43 7.75
C ARG A 278 18.12 -10.27 9.02
N ARG A 279 18.78 -9.70 10.04
CA ARG A 279 19.02 -10.29 11.37
C ARG A 279 17.78 -10.26 12.28
N ALA A 280 16.78 -9.43 11.97
CA ALA A 280 15.58 -9.18 12.80
C ALA A 280 14.98 -10.48 13.39
N PRO A 281 15.14 -10.72 14.70
CA PRO A 281 14.63 -11.94 15.32
C PRO A 281 13.11 -11.85 15.46
N ASN A 282 12.41 -12.97 15.14
CA ASN A 282 10.97 -13.23 15.34
C ASN A 282 10.00 -13.04 14.15
N ARG A 283 10.34 -13.61 12.98
CA ARG A 283 9.50 -13.68 11.76
C ARG A 283 8.10 -14.36 11.91
N LYS A 284 7.75 -14.92 13.08
CA LYS A 284 6.58 -15.81 13.31
C LYS A 284 5.42 -15.15 14.04
N SER A 285 5.40 -13.83 14.22
CA SER A 285 4.24 -13.12 14.81
C SER A 285 4.09 -11.70 14.27
N PRO A 286 2.87 -11.15 14.33
CA PRO A 286 2.64 -9.74 14.11
C PRO A 286 3.32 -8.91 15.20
N GLY A 287 3.65 -7.66 14.86
CA GLY A 287 4.03 -6.62 15.81
C GLY A 287 2.82 -6.07 16.57
N LEU A 288 2.90 -4.79 16.96
CA LEU A 288 1.78 -4.08 17.59
C LEU A 288 0.79 -3.54 16.55
N ASP A 289 1.33 -3.19 15.38
CA ASP A 289 0.74 -2.96 14.05
C ASP A 289 -0.26 -4.03 13.56
N GLY A 290 -0.09 -5.30 13.95
CA GLY A 290 -0.77 -6.44 13.31
C GLY A 290 -0.03 -7.01 12.09
N LEU A 291 1.05 -6.37 11.64
CA LEU A 291 1.91 -6.76 10.52
C LEU A 291 2.97 -7.77 10.98
N HIS A 292 3.12 -8.88 10.25
CA HIS A 292 4.21 -9.83 10.52
C HIS A 292 5.50 -9.36 9.87
N HIS A 293 6.60 -9.38 10.62
CA HIS A 293 7.95 -8.96 10.18
C HIS A 293 8.48 -9.60 8.87
N TYR A 294 7.86 -10.67 8.36
CA TYR A 294 8.23 -11.23 7.04
C TYR A 294 7.80 -10.33 5.88
N TRP A 295 6.71 -9.56 6.02
CA TRP A 295 6.26 -8.62 4.99
C TRP A 295 7.31 -7.55 4.68
N LEU A 296 8.02 -7.04 5.69
CA LEU A 296 9.13 -6.10 5.54
C LEU A 296 10.33 -6.66 4.74
N LYS A 297 10.43 -7.98 4.59
CA LYS A 297 11.46 -8.63 3.77
C LYS A 297 10.98 -8.84 2.32
N GLU A 298 9.73 -9.25 2.14
CA GLU A 298 9.19 -9.54 0.80
C GLU A 298 8.79 -8.24 0.06
N PHE A 299 8.34 -7.20 0.77
CA PHE A 299 8.17 -5.84 0.26
C PHE A 299 9.49 -5.08 0.30
N GLY A 300 10.43 -5.50 -0.55
CA GLY A 300 11.79 -4.96 -0.61
C GLY A 300 11.88 -3.48 -1.04
N VAL A 301 10.79 -2.85 -1.47
CA VAL A 301 10.76 -1.47 -1.96
C VAL A 301 11.28 -0.46 -0.94
N LEU A 302 10.92 -0.55 0.34
CA LEU A 302 11.47 0.31 1.40
C LEU A 302 13.02 0.29 1.39
N GLY A 303 13.62 -0.89 1.22
CA GLY A 303 15.07 -1.05 1.18
C GLY A 303 15.67 -0.39 -0.06
N SER A 304 15.02 -0.48 -1.23
CA SER A 304 15.47 0.24 -2.43
C SER A 304 15.21 1.74 -2.36
N GLN A 305 14.15 2.20 -1.70
CA GLN A 305 13.83 3.62 -1.55
C GLN A 305 14.72 4.31 -0.53
N PHE A 306 15.03 3.67 0.60
CA PHE A 306 16.03 4.20 1.53
C PHE A 306 17.41 4.28 0.84
N ARG A 307 17.77 3.30 0.00
CA ARG A 307 18.94 3.39 -0.89
C ARG A 307 18.80 4.43 -1.99
N CYS A 308 17.60 4.73 -2.47
CA CYS A 308 17.30 5.75 -3.49
C CYS A 308 17.50 7.15 -2.90
N LEU A 309 16.77 7.48 -1.82
CA LEU A 309 16.83 8.75 -1.10
C LEU A 309 18.26 9.08 -0.64
N VAL A 310 18.97 8.11 -0.05
CA VAL A 310 20.38 8.32 0.33
C VAL A 310 21.24 8.56 -0.92
N LYS A 311 21.08 7.79 -2.00
CA LYS A 311 21.83 8.04 -3.25
C LYS A 311 21.46 9.35 -3.93
N SER A 312 20.23 9.84 -3.80
CA SER A 312 19.76 11.05 -4.47
C SER A 312 20.14 12.32 -3.73
N GLN A 313 20.22 12.28 -2.39
CA GLN A 313 20.87 13.32 -1.58
C GLN A 313 22.36 13.48 -1.93
N PHE A 314 23.05 12.39 -2.32
CA PHE A 314 24.48 12.43 -2.67
C PHE A 314 24.78 12.46 -4.17
N ASN A 315 23.80 12.31 -5.07
CA ASN A 315 24.03 12.34 -6.52
C ASN A 315 22.75 12.70 -7.35
N PRO A 316 22.62 13.94 -7.85
CA PRO A 316 21.47 14.37 -8.66
C PRO A 316 21.25 13.59 -9.96
N SER A 317 22.30 12.99 -10.56
CA SER A 317 22.17 12.24 -11.83
C SER A 317 21.27 11.00 -11.73
N TYR A 318 20.99 10.52 -10.51
CA TYR A 318 20.15 9.34 -10.29
C TYR A 318 18.68 9.58 -10.67
N TYR A 319 18.13 10.78 -10.44
CA TYR A 319 16.75 11.11 -10.84
C TYR A 319 16.60 11.06 -12.38
N ASN A 320 17.55 11.64 -13.12
CA ASN A 320 17.57 11.54 -14.58
C ASN A 320 17.57 10.09 -15.07
N GLN A 321 18.30 9.17 -14.40
CA GLN A 321 18.30 7.75 -14.77
C GLN A 321 16.96 7.03 -14.52
N MET A 322 16.11 7.52 -13.63
CA MET A 322 14.74 6.99 -13.44
C MET A 322 13.76 7.63 -14.42
N ALA A 323 13.79 8.95 -14.59
CA ALA A 323 12.98 9.66 -15.58
C ALA A 323 13.23 9.14 -17.00
N LEU A 324 14.49 9.01 -17.42
CA LEU A 324 14.85 8.44 -18.73
C LEU A 324 14.30 7.02 -18.95
N LYS A 325 14.29 6.17 -17.92
CA LYS A 325 13.73 4.79 -18.03
C LYS A 325 12.21 4.78 -18.16
N ARG A 326 11.53 5.80 -17.65
CA ARG A 326 10.09 6.00 -17.80
C ARG A 326 9.77 6.57 -19.20
N ILE A 327 10.48 7.63 -19.59
CA ILE A 327 10.36 8.30 -20.90
C ILE A 327 10.62 7.33 -22.05
N ASN A 328 11.71 6.55 -22.00
CA ASN A 328 12.01 5.54 -23.03
C ASN A 328 10.95 4.44 -23.13
N ARG A 329 10.25 4.12 -22.04
CA ARG A 329 9.15 3.16 -22.09
C ARG A 329 7.94 3.77 -22.80
N GLU A 330 7.53 4.97 -22.42
CA GLU A 330 6.40 5.63 -23.08
C GLU A 330 6.65 5.90 -24.56
N LEU A 331 7.91 6.09 -24.98
CA LEU A 331 8.28 6.16 -26.40
C LEU A 331 8.08 4.82 -27.13
N GLN A 332 8.36 3.69 -26.46
CA GLN A 332 8.08 2.35 -26.98
C GLN A 332 6.58 2.05 -26.98
N ASP A 333 5.86 2.44 -25.92
CA ASP A 333 4.41 2.26 -25.80
C ASP A 333 3.69 3.06 -26.90
N LEU A 334 4.03 4.34 -27.11
CA LEU A 334 3.49 5.18 -28.20
C LEU A 334 3.88 4.67 -29.60
N GLY A 335 5.03 4.00 -29.73
CA GLY A 335 5.44 3.36 -30.98
C GLY A 335 4.72 2.04 -31.28
N ARG A 336 4.13 1.40 -30.26
CA ARG A 336 3.31 0.17 -30.39
C ARG A 336 1.82 0.50 -30.55
N ASP A 337 1.31 1.44 -29.76
CA ASP A 337 -0.10 1.84 -29.69
C ASP A 337 -0.21 3.38 -29.69
N PRO A 338 -0.13 4.03 -30.88
CA PRO A 338 -0.22 5.47 -30.99
C PRO A 338 -1.67 5.96 -30.74
N PRO A 339 -1.90 6.90 -29.81
CA PRO A 339 -3.22 7.44 -29.54
C PRO A 339 -3.87 8.04 -30.80
N ALA A 340 -5.15 7.76 -31.01
CA ALA A 340 -5.88 8.21 -32.18
C ALA A 340 -5.74 9.74 -32.39
N GLN A 341 -5.53 10.14 -33.66
CA GLN A 341 -5.32 11.53 -34.08
C GLN A 341 -4.10 12.24 -33.45
N CYS A 342 -3.22 11.51 -32.75
CA CYS A 342 -2.07 12.06 -32.02
C CYS A 342 -0.76 11.37 -32.40
N SER A 343 0.36 12.10 -32.30
CA SER A 343 1.71 11.53 -32.32
C SER A 343 2.64 12.31 -31.38
N ALA A 344 3.65 11.66 -30.80
CA ALA A 344 4.67 12.34 -30.00
C ALA A 344 6.00 11.57 -29.99
N GLY A 345 7.10 12.31 -29.85
CA GLY A 345 8.45 11.75 -29.75
C GLY A 345 9.52 12.81 -29.46
N PRO A 346 10.78 12.40 -29.21
CA PRO A 346 11.87 13.33 -28.90
C PRO A 346 12.15 14.30 -30.06
N HIS A 347 12.43 15.55 -29.70
CA HIS A 347 12.74 16.62 -30.64
C HIS A 347 14.26 16.82 -30.66
N GLY A 348 14.94 16.07 -31.53
CA GLY A 348 16.40 15.95 -31.56
C GLY A 348 16.92 14.95 -30.53
N GLU A 349 18.14 15.18 -30.04
CA GLU A 349 18.86 14.24 -29.16
C GLU A 349 18.38 14.28 -27.69
N ASP A 350 17.66 15.31 -27.25
CA ASP A 350 17.21 15.41 -25.85
C ASP A 350 15.91 14.64 -25.61
N LEU A 351 16.04 13.49 -24.97
CA LEU A 351 14.90 12.67 -24.55
C LEU A 351 13.97 13.36 -23.52
N PHE A 352 14.41 14.42 -22.82
CA PHE A 352 13.55 15.22 -21.94
C PHE A 352 12.75 16.31 -22.68
N HIS A 353 12.98 16.52 -23.98
CA HIS A 353 12.28 17.50 -24.81
C HIS A 353 11.62 16.82 -26.01
N TRP A 354 10.30 16.71 -25.98
CA TRP A 354 9.51 16.07 -27.02
C TRP A 354 8.65 17.09 -27.78
N GLN A 355 8.38 16.75 -29.04
CA GLN A 355 7.35 17.40 -29.86
C GLN A 355 6.18 16.44 -30.00
N ALA A 356 4.96 16.98 -29.95
CA ALA A 356 3.74 16.24 -30.23
C ALA A 356 2.92 16.96 -31.31
N THR A 357 2.10 16.18 -32.01
CA THR A 357 1.15 16.67 -33.01
C THR A 357 -0.23 16.13 -32.68
N ILE A 358 -1.24 17.00 -32.69
CA ILE A 358 -2.65 16.66 -32.56
C ILE A 358 -3.35 17.09 -33.86
N MET A 359 -4.03 16.17 -34.53
CA MET A 359 -4.97 16.49 -35.59
C MET A 359 -6.24 17.06 -34.96
N GLY A 360 -6.75 18.17 -35.48
CA GLY A 360 -7.95 18.82 -34.96
C GLY A 360 -9.16 17.88 -35.05
N PRO A 361 -9.88 17.63 -33.93
CA PRO A 361 -10.95 16.62 -33.90
C PRO A 361 -12.07 16.86 -34.92
N VAL A 362 -12.65 15.77 -35.41
CA VAL A 362 -13.85 15.80 -36.27
C VAL A 362 -15.02 16.43 -35.52
N ASP A 363 -15.89 17.14 -36.25
CA ASP A 363 -17.04 17.91 -35.76
C ASP A 363 -16.71 19.08 -34.81
N SER A 364 -15.42 19.31 -34.49
CA SER A 364 -14.93 20.49 -33.78
C SER A 364 -14.62 21.65 -34.73
N PRO A 365 -14.56 22.92 -34.27
CA PRO A 365 -14.08 24.03 -35.09
C PRO A 365 -12.57 23.97 -35.41
N TYR A 366 -11.87 22.95 -34.90
CA TYR A 366 -10.46 22.66 -35.19
C TYR A 366 -10.27 21.63 -36.30
N GLN A 367 -11.35 20.99 -36.78
CA GLN A 367 -11.31 19.91 -37.76
C GLN A 367 -10.42 20.22 -38.97
N GLY A 368 -9.50 19.29 -39.27
CA GLY A 368 -8.56 19.39 -40.39
C GLY A 368 -7.31 20.24 -40.12
N GLY A 369 -7.23 20.90 -38.96
CA GLY A 369 -5.99 21.56 -38.52
C GLY A 369 -4.96 20.57 -37.97
N VAL A 370 -3.68 20.97 -38.01
CA VAL A 370 -2.52 20.27 -37.48
C VAL A 370 -1.91 21.14 -36.37
N PHE A 371 -2.03 20.69 -35.12
CA PHE A 371 -1.60 21.44 -33.95
C PHE A 371 -0.33 20.82 -33.37
N PHE A 372 0.77 21.57 -33.42
CA PHE A 372 2.04 21.18 -32.80
C PHE A 372 2.09 21.63 -31.34
N LEU A 373 2.62 20.77 -30.48
CA LEU A 373 2.86 21.00 -29.06
C LEU A 373 4.30 20.65 -28.69
N THR A 374 4.82 21.29 -27.66
CA THR A 374 6.08 20.90 -26.99
C THR A 374 5.78 20.31 -25.62
N ILE A 375 6.54 19.29 -25.25
CA ILE A 375 6.44 18.55 -23.99
C ILE A 375 7.84 18.54 -23.36
N HIS A 376 7.99 19.17 -22.21
CA HIS A 376 9.24 19.11 -21.44
C HIS A 376 9.04 18.27 -20.17
N PHE A 377 9.80 17.18 -20.04
CA PHE A 377 9.79 16.36 -18.84
C PHE A 377 10.70 16.98 -17.76
N PRO A 378 10.25 17.08 -16.50
CA PRO A 378 11.14 17.43 -15.40
C PRO A 378 12.08 16.26 -15.05
N THR A 379 13.20 16.56 -14.40
CA THR A 379 14.21 15.55 -13.99
C THR A 379 13.66 14.50 -13.02
N ASP A 380 12.56 14.81 -12.32
CA ASP A 380 11.82 13.93 -11.42
C ASP A 380 10.49 13.42 -12.01
N TYR A 381 10.36 13.39 -13.34
CA TYR A 381 9.27 12.67 -14.01
C TYR A 381 9.31 11.16 -13.66
N PRO A 382 8.19 10.48 -13.36
CA PRO A 382 6.80 10.93 -13.48
C PRO A 382 6.18 11.52 -12.20
N PHE A 383 6.97 11.94 -11.22
CA PHE A 383 6.46 12.45 -9.94
C PHE A 383 5.98 13.91 -10.01
N LYS A 384 6.50 14.69 -10.96
CA LYS A 384 5.93 15.98 -11.39
C LYS A 384 5.36 15.86 -12.81
N PRO A 385 4.32 16.65 -13.16
CA PRO A 385 3.77 16.68 -14.51
C PRO A 385 4.78 17.21 -15.52
N PRO A 386 4.69 16.79 -16.79
CA PRO A 386 5.44 17.38 -17.89
C PRO A 386 4.85 18.76 -18.21
N LYS A 387 5.69 19.72 -18.61
CA LYS A 387 5.21 21.01 -19.12
C LYS A 387 4.80 20.83 -20.58
N VAL A 388 3.49 20.81 -20.83
CA VAL A 388 2.91 20.76 -22.17
C VAL A 388 2.42 22.15 -22.58
N ALA A 389 2.77 22.59 -23.79
CA ALA A 389 2.28 23.83 -24.37
C ALA A 389 2.09 23.72 -25.89
N PHE A 390 1.07 24.38 -26.42
CA PHE A 390 0.88 24.52 -27.87
C PHE A 390 1.95 25.44 -28.47
N THR A 391 2.50 25.05 -29.62
CA THR A 391 3.37 25.91 -30.46
C THR A 391 2.58 26.48 -31.65
N THR A 392 1.61 25.72 -32.18
CA THR A 392 0.58 26.24 -33.09
C THR A 392 -0.37 27.18 -32.34
N ARG A 393 -0.71 28.33 -32.92
CA ARG A 393 -1.69 29.27 -32.34
C ARG A 393 -3.11 28.73 -32.48
N ILE A 394 -3.89 28.83 -31.41
CA ILE A 394 -5.26 28.31 -31.33
C ILE A 394 -6.18 29.30 -30.60
N TYR A 395 -7.46 29.34 -31.00
CA TYR A 395 -8.49 30.18 -30.37
C TYR A 395 -9.36 29.32 -29.46
N HIS A 396 -8.99 29.23 -28.17
CA HIS A 396 -9.59 28.31 -27.20
C HIS A 396 -9.60 28.93 -25.79
N PRO A 397 -10.68 28.79 -25.00
CA PRO A 397 -10.78 29.49 -23.71
C PRO A 397 -9.79 29.01 -22.64
N ASN A 398 -9.32 27.75 -22.71
CA ASN A 398 -8.38 27.16 -21.75
C ASN A 398 -6.92 27.16 -22.25
N ILE A 399 -6.62 27.78 -23.39
CA ILE A 399 -5.27 27.86 -23.95
C ILE A 399 -4.93 29.33 -24.20
N ASN A 400 -3.81 29.82 -23.65
CA ASN A 400 -3.42 31.23 -23.80
C ASN A 400 -2.55 31.48 -25.05
N SER A 401 -2.22 32.76 -25.30
CA SER A 401 -1.35 33.21 -26.40
C SER A 401 0.04 32.59 -26.42
N ASN A 402 0.49 32.06 -25.27
CA ASN A 402 1.80 31.45 -25.07
C ASN A 402 1.71 29.91 -25.09
N GLY A 403 0.56 29.36 -25.52
CA GLY A 403 0.31 27.93 -25.62
C GLY A 403 0.10 27.20 -24.30
N SER A 404 0.16 27.88 -23.15
CA SER A 404 -0.10 27.24 -21.86
C SER A 404 -1.53 26.76 -21.76
N ILE A 405 -1.71 25.56 -21.23
CA ILE A 405 -3.01 24.87 -21.12
C ILE A 405 -3.52 24.98 -19.67
N CYS A 406 -4.82 25.21 -19.47
CA CYS A 406 -5.50 24.86 -18.24
C CYS A 406 -6.09 23.46 -18.36
N LEU A 407 -5.46 22.52 -17.69
CA LEU A 407 -5.91 21.15 -17.55
C LEU A 407 -5.48 20.68 -16.15
N ASP A 408 -6.42 20.15 -15.39
CA ASP A 408 -6.27 19.77 -13.98
C ASP A 408 -5.25 18.63 -13.79
N ILE A 409 -5.23 17.66 -14.70
CA ILE A 409 -4.26 16.56 -14.70
C ILE A 409 -2.82 17.03 -14.98
N LEU A 410 -2.61 18.22 -15.55
CA LEU A 410 -1.27 18.85 -15.67
C LEU A 410 -0.90 19.69 -14.43
N ARG A 411 -1.75 19.70 -13.41
CA ARG A 411 -1.61 20.50 -12.18
C ARG A 411 -1.91 19.66 -10.93
N ALA A 412 -3.03 19.92 -10.27
CA ALA A 412 -3.37 19.34 -8.97
C ALA A 412 -3.84 17.87 -9.03
N GLN A 413 -4.27 17.40 -10.21
CA GLN A 413 -4.67 16.01 -10.43
C GLN A 413 -3.61 15.20 -11.20
N TRP A 414 -2.36 15.69 -11.30
CA TRP A 414 -1.28 14.88 -11.85
C TRP A 414 -1.05 13.65 -10.97
N SER A 415 -1.08 12.46 -11.59
CA SER A 415 -0.71 11.20 -10.97
C SER A 415 0.44 10.57 -11.74
N PRO A 416 1.45 9.98 -11.08
CA PRO A 416 2.52 9.22 -11.73
C PRO A 416 2.03 8.02 -12.58
N ALA A 417 0.74 7.64 -12.47
CA ALA A 417 0.10 6.63 -13.31
C ALA A 417 -0.47 7.17 -14.64
N LEU A 418 -0.46 8.49 -14.86
CA LEU A 418 -0.76 9.11 -16.15
C LEU A 418 0.44 8.96 -17.10
N THR A 419 0.15 8.88 -18.39
CA THR A 419 1.13 8.78 -19.49
C THR A 419 0.91 9.91 -20.49
N ILE A 420 1.90 10.18 -21.35
CA ILE A 420 1.79 11.15 -22.44
C ILE A 420 0.63 10.80 -23.38
N SER A 421 0.39 9.52 -23.66
CA SER A 421 -0.79 9.10 -24.42
C SER A 421 -2.10 9.57 -23.76
N LYS A 422 -2.27 9.34 -22.44
CA LYS A 422 -3.44 9.83 -21.70
C LYS A 422 -3.53 11.36 -21.67
N VAL A 423 -2.41 12.07 -21.53
CA VAL A 423 -2.37 13.55 -21.56
C VAL A 423 -2.83 14.09 -22.92
N LEU A 424 -2.36 13.51 -24.03
CA LEU A 424 -2.75 13.94 -25.38
C LEU A 424 -4.24 13.66 -25.65
N LEU A 425 -4.76 12.51 -25.21
CA LEU A 425 -6.19 12.20 -25.29
C LEU A 425 -7.04 13.17 -24.45
N SER A 426 -6.60 13.55 -23.25
CA SER A 426 -7.29 14.58 -22.45
C SER A 426 -7.24 15.97 -23.10
N ILE A 427 -6.15 16.31 -23.80
CA ILE A 427 -6.08 17.57 -24.58
C ILE A 427 -7.04 17.52 -25.78
N CYS A 428 -7.15 16.39 -26.48
CA CYS A 428 -8.13 16.22 -27.56
C CYS A 428 -9.57 16.37 -27.05
N SER A 429 -9.89 15.75 -25.91
CA SER A 429 -11.19 15.91 -25.24
C SER A 429 -11.47 17.39 -24.90
N LEU A 430 -10.47 18.13 -24.40
CA LEU A 430 -10.58 19.56 -24.12
C LEU A 430 -10.80 20.42 -25.40
N LEU A 431 -10.33 19.97 -26.57
CA LEU A 431 -10.60 20.64 -27.86
C LEU A 431 -12.03 20.41 -28.35
N CYS A 432 -12.64 19.26 -28.04
CA CYS A 432 -14.06 19.01 -28.29
C CYS A 432 -14.95 19.78 -27.30
N ASP A 433 -14.64 19.67 -26.00
CA ASP A 433 -15.43 20.21 -24.90
C ASP A 433 -14.60 21.20 -24.03
N PRO A 434 -14.43 22.45 -24.49
CA PRO A 434 -13.78 23.50 -23.70
C PRO A 434 -14.51 23.75 -22.37
N ASN A 435 -13.75 24.01 -21.30
CA ASN A 435 -14.27 24.33 -19.96
C ASN A 435 -14.35 25.86 -19.76
N PRO A 436 -15.54 26.49 -19.84
CA PRO A 436 -15.65 27.95 -19.72
C PRO A 436 -15.74 28.45 -18.27
N ASP A 437 -15.62 27.58 -17.26
CA ASP A 437 -15.65 27.93 -15.84
C ASP A 437 -14.25 28.06 -15.21
N ASP A 438 -13.21 27.46 -15.83
CA ASP A 438 -11.78 27.71 -15.53
C ASP A 438 -10.97 28.15 -16.78
N PRO A 439 -11.28 29.32 -17.39
CA PRO A 439 -10.62 29.77 -18.61
C PRO A 439 -9.32 30.56 -18.36
N LEU A 440 -8.32 30.36 -19.22
CA LEU A 440 -7.14 31.25 -19.29
C LEU A 440 -7.41 32.52 -20.09
N VAL A 441 -8.41 32.50 -20.97
CA VAL A 441 -8.81 33.65 -21.80
C VAL A 441 -10.29 33.94 -21.57
N PRO A 442 -10.63 34.74 -20.54
CA PRO A 442 -12.03 34.98 -20.14
C PRO A 442 -12.91 35.55 -21.25
N GLU A 443 -12.36 36.33 -22.19
CA GLU A 443 -13.12 36.87 -23.32
C GLU A 443 -13.54 35.79 -24.32
N ILE A 444 -12.68 34.80 -24.61
CA ILE A 444 -13.04 33.65 -25.45
C ILE A 444 -14.11 32.81 -24.74
N ALA A 445 -13.97 32.61 -23.43
CA ALA A 445 -14.96 31.87 -22.62
C ALA A 445 -16.32 32.60 -22.53
N ARG A 446 -16.30 33.93 -22.47
CA ARG A 446 -17.50 34.78 -22.55
C ARG A 446 -18.21 34.57 -23.88
N ILE A 447 -17.49 34.66 -25.00
CA ILE A 447 -18.07 34.44 -26.34
C ILE A 447 -18.60 33.00 -26.45
N TYR A 448 -17.84 31.99 -26.04
CA TYR A 448 -18.27 30.57 -26.02
C TYR A 448 -19.55 30.30 -25.21
N LYS A 449 -19.81 31.11 -24.18
CA LYS A 449 -21.03 31.09 -23.35
C LYS A 449 -22.19 31.91 -23.93
N THR A 450 -21.94 33.05 -24.58
CA THR A 450 -23.00 33.96 -25.07
C THR A 450 -23.38 33.77 -26.54
N ASP A 451 -22.45 33.29 -27.37
CA ASP A 451 -22.56 33.26 -28.83
C ASP A 451 -21.69 32.12 -29.39
N ARG A 452 -22.27 30.91 -29.42
CA ARG A 452 -21.55 29.68 -29.81
C ARG A 452 -21.15 29.67 -31.29
N GLU A 453 -21.98 30.21 -32.18
CA GLU A 453 -21.65 30.23 -33.61
C GLU A 453 -20.52 31.20 -33.91
N LYS A 454 -20.51 32.40 -33.33
CA LYS A 454 -19.37 33.31 -33.49
C LYS A 454 -18.07 32.73 -32.90
N TYR A 455 -18.15 31.99 -31.80
CA TYR A 455 -17.01 31.21 -31.32
C TYR A 455 -16.53 30.19 -32.36
N ASN A 456 -17.45 29.40 -32.92
CA ASN A 456 -17.14 28.38 -33.92
C ASN A 456 -16.54 29.01 -35.19
N GLU A 457 -17.07 30.13 -35.68
CA GLU A 457 -16.55 30.88 -36.83
C GLU A 457 -15.11 31.37 -36.60
N LEU A 458 -14.86 32.06 -35.49
CA LEU A 458 -13.54 32.58 -35.13
C LEU A 458 -12.51 31.46 -34.93
N ALA A 459 -12.91 30.36 -34.28
CA ALA A 459 -12.06 29.18 -34.12
C ALA A 459 -11.74 28.53 -35.47
N ARG A 460 -12.71 28.35 -36.37
CA ARG A 460 -12.49 27.85 -37.75
C ARG A 460 -11.60 28.78 -38.57
N GLU A 461 -11.70 30.10 -38.39
CA GLU A 461 -10.81 31.07 -39.05
C GLU A 461 -9.35 30.92 -38.56
N TRP A 462 -9.15 30.80 -37.24
CA TRP A 462 -7.82 30.60 -36.66
C TRP A 462 -7.21 29.26 -37.08
N THR A 463 -8.00 28.19 -37.11
CA THR A 463 -7.57 26.88 -37.65
C THR A 463 -7.06 27.02 -39.08
N ARG A 464 -7.84 27.65 -39.97
CA ARG A 464 -7.45 27.92 -41.37
C ARG A 464 -6.24 28.83 -41.54
N LYS A 465 -5.90 29.64 -40.53
CA LYS A 465 -4.85 30.68 -40.60
C LYS A 465 -3.53 30.28 -39.96
N TYR A 466 -3.56 29.35 -39.01
CA TYR A 466 -2.39 28.98 -38.21
C TYR A 466 -2.11 27.47 -38.14
N ALA A 467 -3.04 26.62 -38.58
CA ALA A 467 -2.97 25.17 -38.42
C ALA A 467 -3.28 24.38 -39.70
N MET A 468 -3.42 25.03 -40.86
CA MET A 468 -3.67 24.39 -42.17
C MET A 468 -2.59 24.81 -43.18
#